data_AF-A0A5E5AXR8-F1
#
_entry.id   AF-A0A5E5AXR8-F1
#
_cell.length_a   1.000
_cell.length_b   1.000
_cell.length_c   1.000
_cell.angle_alpha   90.00
_cell.angle_beta   90.00
_cell.angle_gamma   90.00
#
_symmetry.space_group_name_H-M   'P 1'
#
loop_
_entity.id
_entity.type
_entity.pdbx_description
1 polymer ?
#
loop_
_entity_poly.entity_id
_entity_poly.type
_entity_poly.pdbx_seq_one_letter_code
_entity_poly.pdbx_strand_id
1 'polypeptide(L)'
;MILETFEHKGETVQIRLYDDGERFIIRATDATGKPLNGYVYSITKIDQIEAGMAANLDPLKELANTARSDVESDVWQQYLDAVSALKK
;
A
#
# COMPACT_ATOMS: atom_id res chain seq x y z
N MET A 1 -4.36 7.45 9.22
CA MET A 1 -3.77 8.71 8.71
C MET A 1 -3.62 8.60 7.19
N ILE A 2 -3.79 9.68 6.43
CA ILE A 2 -3.48 9.69 4.99
C ILE A 2 -2.01 10.10 4.85
N LEU A 3 -1.21 9.28 4.16
CA LEU A 3 0.20 9.55 3.87
C LEU A 3 0.37 10.29 2.56
N GLU A 4 -0.45 9.94 1.56
CA GLU A 4 -0.35 10.47 0.21
C GLU A 4 -1.72 10.41 -0.48
N THR A 5 -1.97 11.35 -1.40
CA THR A 5 -3.15 11.40 -2.25
C THR A 5 -2.71 11.67 -3.69
N PHE A 6 -3.27 10.94 -4.65
CA PHE A 6 -2.99 11.12 -6.08
C PHE A 6 -4.17 10.68 -6.95
N GLU A 7 -4.14 11.06 -8.23
CA GLU A 7 -5.15 10.66 -9.20
C GLU A 7 -4.64 9.48 -10.03
N HIS A 8 -5.47 8.46 -10.20
CA HIS A 8 -5.20 7.33 -11.11
C HIS A 8 -6.49 6.95 -11.83
N LYS A 9 -6.44 6.90 -13.17
CA LYS A 9 -7.59 6.53 -14.03
C LYS A 9 -8.88 7.30 -13.75
N GLY A 10 -8.77 8.56 -13.33
CA GLY A 10 -9.91 9.43 -13.03
C GLY A 10 -10.54 9.20 -11.66
N GLU A 11 -9.89 8.41 -10.80
CA GLU A 11 -10.28 8.24 -9.40
C GLU A 11 -9.20 8.81 -8.46
N THR A 12 -9.66 9.46 -7.38
CA THR A 12 -8.78 9.89 -6.29
C THR A 12 -8.38 8.68 -5.45
N VAL A 13 -7.08 8.40 -5.43
CA VAL A 13 -6.43 7.37 -4.62
C VAL A 13 -5.79 7.99 -3.39
N GLN A 14 -5.92 7.29 -2.26
CA GLN A 14 -5.30 7.65 -0.99
C GLN A 14 -4.47 6.49 -0.46
N ILE A 15 -3.21 6.76 -0.12
CA ILE A 15 -2.37 5.82 0.63
C ILE A 15 -2.58 6.09 2.11
N ARG A 16 -3.18 5.14 2.81
CA ARG A 16 -3.59 5.28 4.21
C ARG A 16 -2.74 4.39 5.12
N LEU A 17 -2.26 5.00 6.20
CA LEU A 17 -1.62 4.34 7.33
C LEU A 17 -2.65 3.98 8.41
N TYR A 18 -2.58 2.73 8.85
CA TYR A 18 -3.29 2.15 9.97
C TYR A 18 -2.29 1.60 10.98
N ASP A 19 -2.72 1.47 12.23
CA ASP A 19 -1.96 0.89 13.32
C ASP A 19 -2.82 -0.20 13.95
N ASP A 20 -2.30 -1.43 14.03
CA ASP A 20 -3.00 -2.58 14.64
C ASP A 20 -2.52 -2.90 16.07
N GLY A 21 -1.66 -2.05 16.64
CA GLY A 21 -1.01 -2.23 17.93
C GLY A 21 0.44 -2.69 17.78
N GLU A 22 0.72 -3.62 16.87
CA GLU A 22 2.03 -4.25 16.68
C GLU A 22 2.76 -3.76 15.43
N ARG A 23 1.99 -3.43 14.39
CA ARG A 23 2.46 -3.10 13.05
C ARG A 23 1.86 -1.80 12.56
N PHE A 24 2.63 -1.15 11.71
CA PHE A 24 2.11 -0.16 10.80
C PHE A 24 1.65 -0.85 9.52
N ILE A 25 0.42 -0.56 9.09
CA ILE A 25 -0.19 -1.14 7.90
C ILE A 25 -0.54 -0.03 6.93
N ILE A 26 -0.10 -0.18 5.69
CA ILE A 26 -0.42 0.72 4.59
C ILE A 26 -1.41 0.04 3.64
N ARG A 27 -2.43 0.79 3.21
CA ARG A 27 -3.37 0.37 2.17
C ARG A 27 -3.63 1.48 1.18
N ALA A 28 -3.78 1.12 -0.09
CA ALA A 28 -4.33 1.99 -1.11
C ALA A 28 -5.86 1.92 -1.06
N THR A 29 -6.51 3.07 -0.94
CA THR A 29 -7.97 3.19 -0.90
C THR A 29 -8.47 4.26 -1.86
N ASP A 30 -9.74 4.23 -2.21
CA ASP A 30 -10.42 5.38 -2.81
C ASP A 30 -10.63 6.50 -1.77
N ALA A 31 -11.23 7.61 -2.20
CA ALA A 31 -11.58 8.74 -1.34
C ALA A 31 -12.54 8.38 -0.19
N THR A 32 -13.35 7.32 -0.34
CA THR A 32 -14.28 6.84 0.69
C THR A 32 -13.60 5.90 1.71
N GLY A 33 -12.36 5.49 1.45
CA GLY A 33 -11.60 4.55 2.28
C GLY A 33 -11.80 3.09 1.90
N LYS A 34 -12.45 2.79 0.77
CA LYS A 34 -12.57 1.42 0.25
C LYS A 34 -11.23 0.97 -0.35
N PRO A 35 -10.72 -0.23 -0.02
CA PRO A 35 -9.48 -0.74 -0.61
C PRO A 35 -9.57 -0.89 -2.13
N LEU A 36 -8.51 -0.46 -2.83
CA LEU A 36 -8.40 -0.58 -4.29
C LEU A 36 -7.70 -1.88 -4.73
N ASN A 37 -6.90 -2.48 -3.86
CA ASN A 37 -6.27 -3.77 -4.08
C ASN A 37 -6.38 -4.66 -2.83
N GLY A 38 -6.03 -5.95 -2.99
CA GLY A 38 -6.02 -6.94 -1.92
C GLY A 38 -4.71 -7.00 -1.11
N TYR A 39 -3.74 -6.13 -1.39
CA TYR A 39 -2.42 -6.18 -0.77
C TYR A 39 -2.40 -5.52 0.61
N VAL A 40 -1.54 -6.04 1.49
CA VAL A 40 -1.29 -5.50 2.82
C VAL A 40 0.20 -5.24 2.92
N TYR A 41 0.59 -3.97 2.86
CA TYR A 41 1.96 -3.54 3.06
C TYR A 41 2.13 -3.23 4.54
N SER A 42 3.05 -3.89 5.22
CA SER A 42 3.18 -3.69 6.67
C SER A 42 4.60 -3.88 7.15
N ILE A 43 4.92 -3.20 8.24
CA ILE A 43 6.17 -3.34 8.97
C ILE A 43 5.86 -3.40 10.47
N THR A 44 6.61 -4.21 11.22
CA THR A 44 6.49 -4.20 12.68
C THR A 44 7.06 -2.88 13.23
N LYS A 45 6.54 -2.42 14.37
CA LYS A 45 7.05 -1.20 14.98
C LYS A 45 8.51 -1.31 15.40
N ILE A 46 8.96 -2.52 15.76
CA ILE A 46 10.36 -2.79 16.12
C ILE A 46 11.24 -2.61 14.89
N ASP A 47 10.90 -3.25 13.77
CA ASP A 47 11.69 -3.15 12.53
C ASP A 47 11.73 -1.71 12.00
N GLN A 48 10.63 -0.95 12.14
CA GLN A 48 10.59 0.47 11.77
C GLN A 48 11.62 1.30 12.56
N ILE A 49 11.72 1.05 13.88
CA ILE A 49 12.67 1.76 14.76
C ILE A 49 14.11 1.36 14.41
N GLU A 50 14.37 0.06 14.25
CA GLU A 50 15.69 -0.45 13.91
C GLU A 50 16.18 0.07 12.55
N ALA A 51 15.33 0.08 11.53
CA ALA A 51 15.68 0.60 10.21
C ALA A 51 16.01 2.10 10.23
N GLY A 52 15.26 2.89 11.02
CA GLY A 52 15.53 4.31 11.20
C GLY A 52 16.87 4.57 11.88
N MET A 53 17.21 3.79 12.91
CA MET A 53 18.48 3.95 13.63
C MET A 53 19.70 3.43 12.85
N ALA A 54 19.57 2.28 12.18
CA ALA A 54 20.69 1.59 11.56
C ALA A 54 21.06 2.14 10.18
N ALA A 55 20.06 2.59 9.41
CA ALA A 55 20.24 2.90 8.00
C ALA A 55 19.71 4.28 7.59
N ASN A 56 19.17 5.07 8.53
CA ASN A 56 18.43 6.31 8.22
C ASN A 56 17.36 6.08 7.11
N LEU A 57 16.81 4.87 7.09
CA LEU A 57 15.78 4.45 6.16
C LEU A 57 14.42 4.81 6.76
N ASP A 58 13.47 5.19 5.91
CA ASP A 58 12.07 5.36 6.30
C ASP A 58 11.21 4.28 5.63
N PRO A 59 11.05 3.10 6.27
CA PRO A 59 10.28 2.02 5.68
C PRO A 59 8.81 2.38 5.43
N LEU A 60 8.21 3.27 6.22
CA LEU A 60 6.82 3.70 5.97
C LEU A 60 6.71 4.44 4.64
N LYS A 61 7.70 5.28 4.32
CA LYS A 61 7.77 5.95 3.02
C LYS A 61 7.97 4.95 1.88
N GLU A 62 8.86 3.98 2.04
CA GLU A 62 9.10 2.95 1.00
C GLU A 62 7.87 2.05 0.77
N LEU A 63 7.17 1.68 1.84
CA LEU A 63 5.91 0.93 1.73
C LEU A 63 4.81 1.77 1.09
N ALA A 64 4.74 3.08 1.37
CA ALA A 64 3.80 3.99 0.70
C ALA A 64 4.10 4.11 -0.80
N ASN A 65 5.38 4.30 -1.17
CA ASN A 65 5.83 4.34 -2.56
C ASN A 65 5.50 3.04 -3.29
N THR A 66 5.73 1.89 -2.64
CA THR A 66 5.40 0.57 -3.20
C THR A 66 3.90 0.45 -3.43
N ALA A 67 3.08 0.79 -2.44
CA ALA A 67 1.63 0.75 -2.55
C ALA A 67 1.10 1.65 -3.68
N ARG A 68 1.69 2.83 -3.87
CA ARG A 68 1.41 3.72 -5.00
C ARG A 68 1.80 3.07 -6.33
N SER A 69 3.03 2.57 -6.44
CA SER A 69 3.55 1.96 -7.67
C SER A 69 2.72 0.77 -8.14
N ASP A 70 2.26 -0.07 -7.21
CA ASP A 70 1.41 -1.22 -7.51
C ASP A 70 0.01 -0.81 -8.02
N VAL A 71 -0.51 0.32 -7.54
CA VAL A 71 -1.75 0.92 -8.07
C VAL A 71 -1.52 1.48 -9.47
N GLU A 72 -0.50 2.31 -9.65
CA GLU A 72 -0.19 2.93 -10.95
C GLU A 72 0.08 1.90 -12.05
N SER A 73 0.70 0.77 -11.67
CA SER A 73 1.05 -0.32 -12.59
C SER A 73 -0.06 -1.36 -12.73
N ASP A 74 -1.21 -1.18 -12.06
CA ASP A 74 -2.35 -2.09 -12.09
C ASP A 74 -2.01 -3.55 -11.72
N VAL A 75 -1.01 -3.76 -10.85
CA VAL A 75 -0.50 -5.11 -10.52
C VAL A 75 -1.62 -6.02 -10.03
N TRP A 76 -2.56 -5.48 -9.26
CA TRP A 76 -3.71 -6.22 -8.76
C TRP A 76 -4.67 -6.65 -9.88
N GLN A 77 -4.94 -5.78 -10.86
CA GLN A 77 -5.81 -6.12 -11.98
C GLN A 77 -5.17 -7.22 -12.85
N GLN A 78 -3.86 -7.12 -13.09
CA GLN A 78 -3.11 -8.16 -13.81
C GLN A 78 -3.21 -9.53 -13.11
N TYR A 79 -3.11 -9.55 -11.78
CA TYR A 79 -3.34 -10.78 -10.99
C TYR A 79 -4.76 -11.32 -11.16
N LEU A 80 -5.79 -10.48 -11.05
CA LEU A 80 -7.18 -10.90 -11.21
C LEU A 80 -7.45 -11.47 -12.60
N ASP A 81 -6.91 -10.85 -13.64
CA ASP A 81 -7.06 -11.29 -15.03
C ASP A 81 -6.39 -12.66 -15.24
N ALA A 82 -5.18 -12.85 -14.71
CA ALA A 82 -4.48 -14.13 -14.77
C ALA A 82 -5.24 -15.25 -14.05
N VAL A 83 -5.75 -15.00 -12.85
CA VAL A 83 -6.54 -15.98 -12.09
C VAL A 83 -7.86 -16.30 -12.79
N SER A 84 -8.51 -15.30 -13.40
CA SER A 84 -9.75 -15.50 -14.17
C SER A 84 -9.51 -16.36 -15.41
N ALA A 85 -8.40 -16.16 -16.11
CA ALA A 85 -8.03 -16.94 -17.29
C ALA A 85 -7.82 -18.44 -16.99
N LEU A 86 -7.31 -18.78 -15.80
CA LEU A 86 -7.13 -20.18 -15.38
C LEU A 86 -8.44 -20.92 -15.08
N LYS A 87 -9.55 -20.20 -14.89
CA LYS A 87 -10.86 -20.78 -14.57
C LYS A 87 -11.72 -21.03 -15.82
N LYS A 88 -11.24 -20.66 -17.01
CA LYS A 88 -11.90 -20.91 -18.29
C LYS A 88 -11.33 -22.16 -18.94
#